data_AF-A0A660MP80-F1
#
_entry.id   AF-A0A660MP80-F1
#
_cell.length_a   1.000
_cell.length_b   1.000
_cell.length_c   1.000
_cell.angle_alpha   90.00
_cell.angle_beta   90.00
_cell.angle_gamma   90.00
#
_symmetry.space_group_name_H-M   'P 1'
#
loop_
_entity.id
_entity.type
_entity.pdbx_description
1 polymer ?
#
loop_
_entity_poly.entity_id
_entity_poly.type
_entity_poly.pdbx_seq_one_letter_code
_entity_poly.pdbx_strand_id
1 'polypeptide(L)'
;MGTIILPATLDYRIRHPWIRFHADRPQAIDMQATPLFTTCNPQPADDAVVYDVLQLLDSGRRAGAYSFLTCECGVPDDVGILGKTCVTHDDTRILWTMAIVDFKPIIAAAWHGQAETLQLVFDKEPYRRTVHNILAALQRRLRDGVRLDDLCEEDFTRSYHGASELRHVRSLFPDCKTLPVDTVNPYDADGETRILALDLSRLWD
;
A
#
# COMPACT_ATOMS: atom_id res chain seq x y z
N MET A 1 4.41 -23.38 21.15
CA MET A 1 4.22 -22.54 19.95
C MET A 1 4.34 -21.10 20.38
N GLY A 2 5.40 -20.41 19.97
CA GLY A 2 5.74 -19.07 20.48
C GLY A 2 5.12 -17.94 19.65
N THR A 3 4.96 -16.77 20.25
CA THR A 3 4.68 -15.50 19.57
C THR A 3 5.85 -14.55 19.79
N ILE A 4 6.34 -13.93 18.73
CA ILE A 4 7.29 -12.82 18.81
C ILE A 4 6.50 -11.52 18.79
N ILE A 5 6.79 -10.62 19.73
CA ILE A 5 6.12 -9.32 19.86
C ILE A 5 7.15 -8.23 19.56
N LEU A 6 6.88 -7.39 18.56
CA LEU A 6 7.79 -6.32 18.14
C LEU A 6 7.05 -4.97 18.10
N PRO A 7 7.70 -3.88 18.54
CA PRO A 7 7.20 -2.55 18.22
C PRO A 7 7.27 -2.33 16.70
N ALA A 8 6.28 -1.65 16.16
CA ALA A 8 6.21 -1.34 14.74
C ALA A 8 5.74 0.10 14.50
N THR A 9 6.19 0.67 13.39
CA THR A 9 5.69 1.93 12.85
C THR A 9 5.05 1.64 11.51
N LEU A 10 3.84 2.16 11.31
CA LEU A 10 3.17 2.12 10.02
C LEU A 10 3.78 3.20 9.14
N ASP A 11 4.33 2.81 8.00
CA ASP A 11 4.90 3.71 7.01
C ASP A 11 4.57 3.20 5.60
N TYR A 12 4.75 4.04 4.59
CA TYR A 12 4.32 3.76 3.22
C TYR A 12 5.13 4.52 2.17
N ARG A 13 5.03 4.05 0.93
CA ARG A 13 5.33 4.84 -0.26
C ARG A 13 4.18 4.78 -1.22
N ILE A 14 3.89 5.89 -1.89
CA ILE A 14 3.03 5.84 -3.06
C ILE A 14 3.91 5.49 -4.25
N ARG A 15 3.59 4.40 -4.92
CA ARG A 15 4.31 3.90 -6.09
C ARG A 15 3.37 3.78 -7.29
N HIS A 16 3.96 3.72 -8.47
CA HIS A 16 3.26 3.66 -9.75
C HIS A 16 3.65 2.36 -10.47
N PRO A 17 2.71 1.43 -10.70
CA PRO A 17 3.05 0.20 -11.40
C PRO A 17 3.34 0.46 -12.88
N TRP A 18 2.53 1.28 -13.55
CA TRP A 18 2.72 1.61 -14.96
C TRP A 18 2.02 2.90 -15.38
N ILE A 19 2.34 3.36 -16.60
CA ILE A 19 1.68 4.46 -17.30
C ILE A 19 0.80 3.87 -18.39
N ARG A 20 -0.47 4.27 -18.46
CA ARG A 20 -1.43 3.78 -19.45
C ARG A 20 -1.27 4.51 -20.79
N PHE A 21 -1.29 3.76 -21.87
CA PHE A 21 -1.23 4.32 -23.23
C PHE A 21 -2.49 4.00 -24.03
N HIS A 22 -2.93 4.97 -24.83
CA HIS A 22 -3.94 4.78 -25.87
C HIS A 22 -3.45 5.37 -27.19
N ALA A 23 -3.43 4.56 -28.25
CA ALA A 23 -2.86 4.95 -29.54
C ALA A 23 -1.45 5.56 -29.39
N ASP A 24 -0.59 4.86 -28.64
CA ASP A 24 0.80 5.23 -28.31
C ASP A 24 0.98 6.57 -27.58
N ARG A 25 -0.10 7.18 -27.06
CA ARG A 25 -0.04 8.39 -26.25
C ARG A 25 -0.29 8.08 -24.78
N PRO A 26 0.48 8.66 -23.84
CA PRO A 26 0.25 8.48 -22.42
C PRO A 26 -1.08 9.15 -22.05
N GLN A 27 -1.96 8.40 -21.39
CA GLN A 27 -3.31 8.83 -21.03
C GLN A 27 -3.48 9.02 -19.52
N ALA A 28 -2.92 8.10 -18.74
CA ALA A 28 -3.10 8.08 -17.30
C ALA A 28 -1.98 7.31 -16.62
N ILE A 29 -1.97 7.32 -15.29
CA ILE A 29 -1.03 6.56 -14.47
C ILE A 29 -1.79 5.84 -13.36
N ASP A 30 -1.35 4.64 -13.03
CA ASP A 30 -1.90 3.91 -11.90
C ASP A 30 -1.08 4.23 -10.65
N MET A 31 -1.67 4.09 -9.47
CA MET A 31 -0.94 4.28 -8.22
C MET A 31 -1.37 3.30 -7.13
N GLN A 32 -0.46 3.10 -6.18
CA GLN A 32 -0.69 2.22 -5.04
C GLN A 32 0.07 2.66 -3.81
N ALA A 33 -0.46 2.34 -2.63
CA ALA A 33 0.24 2.54 -1.37
C ALA A 33 0.98 1.25 -1.00
N THR A 34 2.31 1.24 -1.11
CA THR A 34 3.15 0.10 -0.73
C THR A 34 3.56 0.21 0.74
N PRO A 35 3.45 -0.88 1.53
CA PRO A 35 3.90 -0.91 2.91
C PRO A 35 5.40 -0.69 3.10
N LEU A 36 5.75 0.03 4.17
CA LEU A 36 7.10 0.05 4.74
C LEU A 36 7.03 -0.23 6.24
N PHE A 37 7.67 -1.30 6.69
CA PHE A 37 7.90 -1.55 8.11
C PHE A 37 9.27 -2.20 8.35
N THR A 38 9.85 -1.93 9.51
CA THR A 38 11.19 -2.43 9.89
C THR A 38 11.25 -3.95 10.06
N THR A 39 10.10 -4.59 10.24
CA THR A 39 9.95 -6.02 10.49
C THR A 39 9.56 -6.81 9.24
N CYS A 40 9.23 -6.14 8.12
CA CYS A 40 9.09 -6.81 6.83
C CYS A 40 10.41 -6.97 6.10
N ASN A 41 10.38 -7.90 5.16
CA ASN A 41 11.38 -8.03 4.14
C ASN A 41 11.51 -6.68 3.38
N PRO A 42 12.69 -6.03 3.39
CA PRO A 42 12.90 -4.75 2.72
C PRO A 42 12.81 -4.84 1.19
N GLN A 43 12.89 -6.06 0.65
CA GLN A 43 12.67 -6.38 -0.75
C GLN A 43 11.79 -7.63 -0.79
N PRO A 44 10.47 -7.49 -0.59
CA PRO A 44 9.57 -8.63 -0.73
C PRO A 44 9.82 -9.26 -2.10
N ALA A 45 9.71 -10.60 -2.15
CA ALA A 45 9.99 -11.35 -3.38
C ALA A 45 9.15 -10.84 -4.57
N ASP A 46 8.00 -10.24 -4.25
CA ASP A 46 7.14 -9.49 -5.14
C ASP A 46 6.94 -8.06 -4.61
N ASP A 47 7.28 -7.05 -5.41
CA ASP A 47 7.08 -5.65 -5.04
C ASP A 47 5.65 -5.13 -5.35
N ALA A 48 4.75 -6.05 -5.71
CA ALA A 48 3.30 -5.84 -5.89
C ALA A 48 2.48 -5.92 -4.58
N VAL A 49 3.12 -6.11 -3.41
CA VAL A 49 2.39 -6.02 -2.14
C VAL A 49 1.97 -4.57 -1.90
N VAL A 50 0.67 -4.35 -1.66
CA VAL A 50 0.05 -3.05 -1.44
C VAL A 50 -0.84 -3.05 -0.20
N TYR A 51 -1.15 -1.85 0.29
CA TYR A 51 -2.22 -1.63 1.23
C TYR A 51 -3.58 -1.56 0.51
N ASP A 52 -4.53 -2.39 0.91
CA ASP A 52 -5.95 -2.02 0.79
C ASP A 52 -6.23 -0.98 1.89
N VAL A 53 -6.11 0.30 1.52
CA VAL A 53 -6.17 1.45 2.44
C VAL A 53 -7.53 1.62 3.13
N LEU A 54 -8.62 1.16 2.51
CA LEU A 54 -9.96 1.16 3.09
C LEU A 54 -10.10 0.08 4.16
N GLN A 55 -9.58 -1.13 3.92
CA GLN A 55 -9.47 -2.15 4.97
C GLN A 55 -8.47 -1.75 6.06
N LEU A 56 -7.39 -1.06 5.71
CA LEU A 56 -6.42 -0.54 6.66
C LEU A 56 -7.07 0.49 7.61
N LEU A 57 -7.83 1.44 7.05
CA LEU A 57 -8.63 2.39 7.82
C LEU A 57 -9.62 1.67 8.75
N ASP A 58 -10.35 0.70 8.22
CA ASP A 58 -11.31 -0.07 9.01
C ASP A 58 -10.63 -0.84 10.16
N SER A 59 -9.46 -1.43 9.90
CA SER A 59 -8.67 -2.10 10.93
C SER A 59 -8.18 -1.17 12.04
N GLY A 60 -7.98 0.12 11.73
CA GLY A 60 -7.69 1.16 12.71
C GLY A 60 -8.88 1.59 13.56
N ARG A 61 -10.12 1.23 13.17
CA ARG A 61 -11.36 1.55 13.88
C ARG A 61 -11.90 0.38 14.71
N ARG A 62 -11.76 -0.86 14.21
CA ARG A 62 -12.32 -2.04 14.87
C ARG A 62 -11.39 -3.25 14.80
N ALA A 63 -11.53 -4.11 15.80
CA ALA A 63 -10.86 -5.41 15.80
C ALA A 63 -11.51 -6.34 14.75
N GLY A 64 -10.72 -7.26 14.20
CA GLY A 64 -11.18 -8.18 13.16
C GLY A 64 -10.04 -8.87 12.41
N ALA A 65 -10.40 -9.67 11.40
CA ALA A 65 -9.44 -10.31 10.51
C ALA A 65 -9.47 -9.63 9.14
N TYR A 66 -8.31 -9.13 8.70
CA TYR A 66 -8.18 -8.24 7.56
C TYR A 66 -7.21 -8.75 6.51
N SER A 67 -7.49 -8.39 5.25
CA SER A 67 -6.61 -8.61 4.10
C SER A 67 -6.09 -7.27 3.58
N PHE A 68 -5.76 -6.33 4.49
CA PHE A 68 -5.23 -5.02 4.08
C PHE A 68 -3.80 -5.07 3.53
N LEU A 69 -3.09 -6.19 3.68
CA LEU A 69 -1.87 -6.49 2.94
C LEU A 69 -2.25 -7.46 1.83
N THR A 70 -2.13 -7.04 0.58
CA THR A 70 -2.64 -7.78 -0.58
C THR A 70 -1.80 -7.52 -1.82
N CYS A 71 -2.06 -8.25 -2.91
CA CYS A 71 -1.52 -7.97 -4.24
C CYS A 71 -2.18 -6.72 -4.84
N GLU A 72 -1.56 -6.11 -5.84
CA GLU A 72 -2.14 -5.00 -6.61
C GLU A 72 -3.49 -5.32 -7.28
N CYS A 73 -3.80 -6.59 -7.52
CA CYS A 73 -5.11 -7.04 -8.02
C CYS A 73 -6.16 -7.26 -6.91
N GLY A 74 -5.78 -7.10 -5.64
CA GLY A 74 -6.63 -7.34 -4.48
C GLY A 74 -6.69 -8.79 -4.00
N VAL A 75 -5.95 -9.71 -4.64
CA VAL A 75 -5.86 -11.13 -4.26
C VAL A 75 -4.55 -11.38 -3.50
N PRO A 76 -4.56 -11.57 -2.17
CA PRO A 76 -3.34 -11.75 -1.37
C PRO A 76 -2.50 -12.98 -1.78
N ASP A 77 -3.17 -14.04 -2.23
CA ASP A 77 -2.53 -15.29 -2.66
C ASP A 77 -1.55 -15.09 -3.82
N ASP A 78 -1.80 -14.10 -4.70
CA ASP A 78 -0.95 -13.81 -5.87
C ASP A 78 0.45 -13.32 -5.46
N VAL A 79 0.58 -12.73 -4.27
CA VAL A 79 1.87 -12.34 -3.66
C VAL A 79 2.32 -13.30 -2.56
N GLY A 80 1.69 -14.48 -2.48
CA GLY A 80 1.99 -15.54 -1.52
C GLY A 80 1.58 -15.23 -0.07
N ILE A 81 0.64 -14.31 0.14
CA ILE A 81 0.01 -14.08 1.43
C ILE A 81 -1.20 -14.99 1.54
N LEU A 82 -1.13 -16.01 2.39
CA LEU A 82 -2.14 -17.08 2.48
C LEU A 82 -3.12 -16.90 3.65
N GLY A 83 -2.93 -15.86 4.45
CA GLY A 83 -3.63 -15.65 5.71
C GLY A 83 -4.15 -14.23 5.87
N LYS A 84 -4.86 -14.01 6.97
CA LYS A 84 -5.38 -12.69 7.36
C LYS A 84 -4.60 -12.14 8.54
N THR A 85 -4.49 -10.82 8.60
CA THR A 85 -3.96 -10.14 9.78
C THR A 85 -5.08 -10.01 10.80
N CYS A 86 -4.91 -10.62 11.97
CA CYS A 86 -5.83 -10.47 13.09
C CYS A 86 -5.48 -9.19 13.86
N VAL A 87 -6.39 -8.23 13.83
CA VAL A 87 -6.22 -6.93 14.48
C VAL A 87 -7.00 -6.88 15.78
N THR A 88 -6.31 -6.55 16.86
CA THR A 88 -6.90 -6.24 18.17
C THR A 88 -6.44 -4.87 18.65
N HIS A 89 -7.16 -4.30 19.61
CA HIS A 89 -6.96 -2.94 20.08
C HIS A 89 -6.85 -2.96 21.60
N ASP A 90 -5.97 -2.14 22.14
CA ASP A 90 -6.05 -1.67 23.51
C ASP A 90 -6.31 -0.15 23.53
N ASP A 91 -6.29 0.46 24.72
CA ASP A 91 -6.56 1.89 24.92
C ASP A 91 -5.63 2.77 24.06
N THR A 92 -4.39 2.35 23.87
CA THR A 92 -3.31 3.16 23.28
C THR A 92 -2.70 2.55 22.02
N ARG A 93 -2.99 1.28 21.72
CA ARG A 93 -2.29 0.50 20.69
C ARG A 93 -3.25 -0.27 19.79
N ILE A 94 -2.73 -0.57 18.61
CA ILE A 94 -3.30 -1.50 17.63
C ILE A 94 -2.28 -2.62 17.48
N LEU A 95 -2.75 -3.88 17.57
CA LEU A 95 -1.91 -5.06 17.51
C LEU A 95 -2.27 -5.85 16.26
N TRP A 96 -1.30 -6.10 15.40
CA TRP A 96 -1.44 -6.97 14.24
C TRP A 96 -0.82 -8.31 14.54
N THR A 97 -1.63 -9.36 14.53
CA THR A 97 -1.18 -10.73 14.77
C THR A 97 -1.24 -11.50 13.46
N MET A 98 -0.09 -12.04 13.02
CA MET A 98 0.08 -12.72 11.74
C MET A 98 0.77 -14.06 11.96
N ALA A 99 0.25 -15.13 11.35
CA ALA A 99 0.93 -16.41 11.30
C ALA A 99 2.14 -16.30 10.36
N ILE A 100 3.35 -16.54 10.85
CA ILE A 100 4.59 -16.33 10.07
C ILE A 100 4.59 -17.16 8.79
N VAL A 101 4.00 -18.37 8.83
CA VAL A 101 3.91 -19.28 7.68
C VAL A 101 3.08 -18.71 6.53
N ASP A 102 2.05 -17.94 6.84
CA ASP A 102 1.10 -17.38 5.85
C ASP A 102 1.58 -16.06 5.25
N PHE A 103 2.58 -15.43 5.87
CA PHE A 103 3.10 -14.11 5.50
C PHE A 103 4.61 -14.14 5.16
N LYS A 104 5.15 -15.34 4.87
CA LYS A 104 6.58 -15.53 4.54
C LYS A 104 7.14 -14.57 3.49
N PRO A 105 6.42 -14.20 2.41
CA PRO A 105 6.98 -13.31 1.39
C PRO A 105 7.25 -11.90 1.92
N ILE A 106 6.47 -11.47 2.92
CA ILE A 106 6.54 -10.12 3.48
C ILE A 106 7.28 -10.05 4.81
N ILE A 107 7.33 -11.13 5.60
CA ILE A 107 8.05 -11.13 6.87
C ILE A 107 9.55 -11.31 6.61
N ALA A 108 10.40 -10.56 7.32
CA ALA A 108 11.84 -10.70 7.17
C ALA A 108 12.28 -12.13 7.55
N ALA A 109 13.14 -12.74 6.72
CA ALA A 109 13.57 -14.13 6.89
C ALA A 109 14.19 -14.44 8.26
N ALA A 110 14.74 -13.43 8.95
CA ALA A 110 15.27 -13.56 10.31
C ALA A 110 14.23 -14.10 11.32
N TRP A 111 12.93 -13.90 11.08
CA TRP A 111 11.86 -14.35 11.96
C TRP A 111 11.35 -15.76 11.63
N HIS A 112 11.73 -16.32 10.48
CA HIS A 112 11.25 -17.64 10.05
C HIS A 112 11.79 -18.75 10.96
N GLY A 113 10.89 -19.59 11.48
CA GLY A 113 11.24 -20.71 12.37
C GLY A 113 11.56 -20.32 13.82
N GLN A 114 11.58 -19.03 14.15
CA GLN A 114 11.76 -18.56 15.53
C GLN A 114 10.46 -18.63 16.35
N ALA A 115 9.32 -18.45 15.68
CA ALA A 115 7.99 -18.52 16.27
C ALA A 115 6.98 -18.92 15.19
N GLU A 116 5.74 -19.18 15.61
CA GLU A 116 4.64 -19.43 14.67
C GLU A 116 3.91 -18.15 14.32
N THR A 117 3.91 -17.18 15.23
CA THR A 117 3.16 -15.93 15.10
C THR A 117 4.09 -14.75 15.34
N LEU A 118 3.89 -13.71 14.53
CA LEU A 118 4.47 -12.39 14.70
C LEU A 118 3.35 -11.42 15.10
N GLN A 119 3.53 -10.74 16.22
CA GLN A 119 2.66 -9.65 16.66
C GLN A 119 3.39 -8.32 16.53
N LEU A 120 2.87 -7.43 15.68
CA LEU A 120 3.35 -6.06 15.54
C LEU A 120 2.48 -5.13 16.39
N VAL A 121 3.13 -4.31 17.21
CA VAL A 121 2.49 -3.40 18.15
C VAL A 121 2.68 -1.97 17.68
N PHE A 122 1.59 -1.30 17.35
CA PHE A 122 1.57 0.07 16.86
C PHE A 122 0.93 1.00 17.89
N ASP A 123 1.54 2.15 18.14
CA ASP A 123 0.86 3.23 18.84
C ASP A 123 -0.28 3.78 17.98
N LYS A 124 -1.47 3.94 18.57
CA LYS A 124 -2.71 4.24 17.87
C LYS A 124 -2.68 5.60 17.16
N GLU A 125 -2.15 6.63 17.81
CA GLU A 125 -2.08 7.97 17.22
C GLU A 125 -1.12 8.09 16.02
N PRO A 126 0.13 7.59 16.10
CA PRO A 126 0.99 7.49 14.92
C PRO A 126 0.37 6.66 13.79
N TYR A 127 -0.24 5.51 14.11
CA TYR A 127 -0.93 4.68 13.13
C TYR A 127 -2.03 5.46 12.39
N ARG A 128 -2.92 6.12 13.14
CA ARG A 128 -4.02 6.93 12.60
C ARG A 128 -3.52 8.06 11.71
N ARG A 129 -2.45 8.74 12.15
CA ARG A 129 -1.83 9.80 11.36
C ARG A 129 -1.27 9.27 10.04
N THR A 130 -0.59 8.13 10.05
CA THR A 130 -0.10 7.53 8.81
C THR A 130 -1.24 7.16 7.88
N VAL A 131 -2.31 6.51 8.37
CA VAL A 131 -3.48 6.17 7.53
C VAL A 131 -4.12 7.42 6.93
N HIS A 132 -4.28 8.48 7.73
CA HIS A 132 -4.75 9.77 7.23
C HIS A 132 -3.83 10.32 6.12
N ASN A 133 -2.51 10.27 6.31
CA ASN A 133 -1.54 10.76 5.34
C ASN A 133 -1.58 9.96 4.02
N ILE A 134 -1.77 8.64 4.09
CA ILE A 134 -1.97 7.79 2.91
C ILE A 134 -3.22 8.28 2.14
N LEU A 135 -4.37 8.35 2.82
CA LEU A 135 -5.63 8.75 2.19
C LEU A 135 -5.57 10.18 1.63
N ALA A 136 -4.96 11.11 2.34
CA ALA A 136 -4.75 12.49 1.86
C ALA A 136 -3.87 12.53 0.59
N ALA A 137 -2.80 11.73 0.56
CA ALA A 137 -1.92 11.65 -0.61
C ALA A 137 -2.63 11.04 -1.82
N LEU A 138 -3.48 10.03 -1.61
CA LEU A 138 -4.28 9.41 -2.66
C LEU A 138 -5.37 10.38 -3.16
N GLN A 139 -6.15 10.99 -2.27
CA GLN A 139 -7.19 11.96 -2.65
C GLN A 139 -6.62 13.14 -3.45
N ARG A 140 -5.45 13.67 -3.05
CA ARG A 140 -4.80 14.75 -3.78
C ARG A 140 -4.42 14.32 -5.20
N ARG A 141 -3.76 13.18 -5.36
CA ARG A 141 -3.36 12.67 -6.68
C ARG A 141 -4.56 12.28 -7.57
N LEU A 142 -5.64 11.77 -6.98
CA LEU A 142 -6.88 11.51 -7.73
C LEU A 142 -7.53 12.79 -8.28
N ARG A 143 -7.46 13.90 -7.54
CA ARG A 143 -8.04 15.18 -7.96
C ARG A 143 -7.16 15.93 -8.95
N ASP A 144 -5.87 15.97 -8.68
CA ASP A 144 -4.93 16.86 -9.36
C ASP A 144 -4.13 16.13 -10.47
N GLY A 145 -4.16 14.80 -10.48
CA GLY A 145 -3.26 13.96 -11.25
C GLY A 145 -1.85 13.90 -10.65
N VAL A 146 -0.93 13.31 -11.41
CA VAL A 146 0.48 13.16 -11.06
C VAL A 146 1.32 13.96 -12.02
N ARG A 147 2.11 14.89 -11.49
CA ARG A 147 3.06 15.67 -12.28
C ARG A 147 4.24 14.79 -12.65
N LEU A 148 4.51 14.67 -13.95
CA LEU A 148 5.57 13.80 -14.42
C LEU A 148 6.94 14.27 -13.96
N ASP A 149 7.18 15.57 -13.82
CA ASP A 149 8.46 16.13 -13.35
C ASP A 149 8.75 15.81 -11.87
N ASP A 150 7.72 15.46 -11.09
CA ASP A 150 7.86 15.13 -9.66
C ASP A 150 8.25 13.66 -9.44
N LEU A 151 8.18 12.82 -10.49
CA LEU A 151 8.48 11.39 -10.41
C LEU A 151 9.95 11.07 -10.68
N CYS A 152 10.50 10.11 -9.94
CA CYS A 152 11.76 9.42 -10.24
C CYS A 152 11.55 7.93 -10.51
N GLU A 153 12.60 7.21 -10.93
CA GLU A 153 12.49 5.78 -11.26
C GLU A 153 12.10 4.93 -10.04
N GLU A 154 12.51 5.36 -8.84
CA GLU A 154 12.22 4.69 -7.57
C GLU A 154 10.74 4.77 -7.16
N ASP A 155 9.99 5.71 -7.73
CA ASP A 155 8.54 5.82 -7.53
C ASP A 155 7.78 4.74 -8.31
N PHE A 156 8.43 4.00 -9.21
CA PHE A 156 7.77 2.93 -9.97
C PHE A 156 7.99 1.56 -9.33
N THR A 157 7.02 0.66 -9.52
CA THR A 157 7.23 -0.78 -9.23
C THR A 157 8.10 -1.43 -10.29
N ARG A 158 8.65 -2.59 -9.98
CA ARG A 158 9.49 -3.37 -10.91
C ARG A 158 8.65 -4.23 -11.84
N SER A 159 7.40 -4.51 -11.50
CA SER A 159 6.50 -5.46 -12.19
C SER A 159 6.25 -5.16 -13.67
N TYR A 160 6.23 -3.88 -14.07
CA TYR A 160 5.79 -3.48 -15.43
C TYR A 160 6.72 -2.50 -16.15
N HIS A 161 7.98 -2.40 -15.74
CA HIS A 161 8.96 -1.51 -16.37
C HIS A 161 8.54 -0.02 -16.44
N GLY A 162 7.63 0.43 -15.56
CA GLY A 162 7.10 1.80 -15.58
C GLY A 162 8.18 2.89 -15.44
N ALA A 163 9.31 2.59 -14.79
CA ALA A 163 10.46 3.48 -14.73
C ALA A 163 11.05 3.81 -16.13
N SER A 164 11.14 2.81 -17.02
CA SER A 164 11.59 3.06 -18.40
C SER A 164 10.56 3.81 -19.23
N GLU A 165 9.27 3.56 -18.99
CA GLU A 165 8.15 4.28 -19.62
C GLU A 165 8.22 5.77 -19.28
N LEU A 166 8.50 6.14 -18.04
CA LEU A 166 8.63 7.55 -17.63
C LEU A 166 9.66 8.32 -18.48
N ARG A 167 10.84 7.71 -18.73
CA ARG A 167 11.89 8.32 -19.56
C ARG A 167 11.42 8.49 -21.00
N HIS A 168 10.73 7.49 -21.55
CA HIS A 168 10.17 7.53 -22.89
C HIS A 168 9.12 8.63 -23.04
N VAL A 169 8.19 8.71 -22.09
CA VAL A 169 7.13 9.72 -22.07
C VAL A 169 7.70 11.14 -22.03
N ARG A 170 8.65 11.40 -21.14
CA ARG A 170 9.30 12.72 -21.04
C ARG A 170 10.02 13.13 -22.33
N SER A 171 10.57 12.16 -23.07
CA SER A 171 11.29 12.41 -24.32
C SER A 171 10.35 12.64 -25.51
N LEU A 172 9.29 11.84 -25.66
CA LEU A 172 8.41 11.89 -26.83
C LEU A 172 7.21 12.80 -26.67
N PHE A 173 6.79 13.07 -25.43
CA PHE A 173 5.63 13.91 -25.09
C PHE A 173 6.03 15.01 -24.11
N PRO A 174 6.93 15.94 -24.49
CA PRO A 174 7.43 16.98 -23.59
C PRO A 174 6.35 17.92 -23.05
N ASP A 175 5.22 18.04 -23.76
CA ASP A 175 4.05 18.84 -23.34
C ASP A 175 3.16 18.10 -22.33
N CYS A 176 3.32 16.78 -22.17
CA CYS A 176 2.61 16.01 -21.15
C CYS A 176 3.26 16.29 -19.79
N LYS A 177 2.67 17.20 -19.01
CA LYS A 177 3.18 17.58 -17.68
C LYS A 177 2.52 16.83 -16.54
N THR A 178 1.27 16.42 -16.75
CA THR A 178 0.46 15.78 -15.71
C THR A 178 -0.34 14.66 -16.33
N LEU A 179 -0.35 13.51 -15.68
CA LEU A 179 -1.24 12.40 -16.01
C LEU A 179 -2.35 12.30 -14.97
N PRO A 180 -3.62 12.15 -15.37
CA PRO A 180 -4.67 11.76 -14.44
C PRO A 180 -4.35 10.38 -13.85
N VAL A 181 -4.86 10.13 -12.65
CA VAL A 181 -4.83 8.79 -12.08
C VAL A 181 -6.03 8.02 -12.61
N ASP A 182 -5.80 6.83 -13.20
CA ASP A 182 -6.88 5.96 -13.69
C ASP A 182 -7.25 4.87 -12.70
N THR A 183 -6.27 4.37 -11.93
CA THR A 183 -6.51 3.30 -10.96
C THR A 183 -5.75 3.52 -9.66
N VAL A 184 -6.43 3.26 -8.54
CA VAL A 184 -5.79 3.09 -7.22
C VAL A 184 -5.84 1.62 -6.81
N ASN A 185 -4.73 0.91 -6.97
CA ASN A 185 -4.67 -0.49 -6.56
C ASN A 185 -4.81 -0.62 -5.03
N PRO A 186 -5.52 -1.64 -4.52
CA PRO A 186 -6.02 -2.80 -5.27
C PRO A 186 -7.46 -2.67 -5.80
N TYR A 187 -7.98 -1.45 -5.93
CA TYR A 187 -9.37 -1.25 -6.30
C TYR A 187 -9.56 -1.15 -7.81
N ASP A 188 -10.80 -1.39 -8.21
CA ASP A 188 -11.36 -0.86 -9.45
C ASP A 188 -11.95 0.55 -9.22
N ALA A 189 -12.65 1.07 -10.24
CA ALA A 189 -13.21 2.43 -10.24
C ALA A 189 -14.11 2.75 -9.02
N ASP A 190 -14.72 1.74 -8.39
CA ASP A 190 -15.56 1.95 -7.20
C ASP A 190 -14.74 2.34 -5.97
N GLY A 191 -13.50 1.85 -5.85
CA GLY A 191 -12.64 2.19 -4.71
C GLY A 191 -12.16 3.63 -4.72
N GLU A 192 -11.86 4.19 -5.88
CA GLU A 192 -11.47 5.60 -6.02
C GLU A 192 -12.58 6.54 -5.61
N THR A 193 -13.80 6.25 -6.06
CA THR A 193 -14.99 7.01 -5.69
C THR A 193 -15.18 6.99 -4.17
N ARG A 194 -15.00 5.82 -3.54
CA ARG A 194 -15.06 5.68 -2.08
C ARG A 194 -13.95 6.46 -1.38
N ILE A 195 -12.71 6.42 -1.89
CA ILE A 195 -11.59 7.20 -1.33
C ILE A 195 -11.89 8.68 -1.42
N LEU A 196 -12.36 9.19 -2.56
CA LEU A 196 -12.69 10.60 -2.77
C LEU A 196 -13.84 11.09 -1.89
N ALA A 197 -14.78 10.21 -1.57
CA ALA A 197 -15.94 10.50 -0.72
C ALA A 197 -15.61 10.56 0.79
N LEU A 198 -14.44 10.09 1.22
CA LEU A 198 -14.04 10.15 2.63
C LEU A 198 -13.83 11.60 3.10
N ASP A 199 -14.46 11.96 4.21
CA ASP A 199 -14.13 13.16 4.97
C ASP A 199 -12.92 12.89 5.86
N LEU A 200 -11.76 13.39 5.45
CA LEU A 200 -10.51 13.16 6.17
C LEU A 200 -10.52 13.75 7.59
N SER A 201 -11.34 14.77 7.86
CA SER A 201 -11.45 15.40 9.18
C SER A 201 -12.21 14.55 10.20
N ARG A 202 -12.92 13.51 9.74
CA ARG A 202 -13.80 12.66 10.54
C ARG A 202 -13.48 11.18 10.40
N LEU A 203 -12.24 10.84 10.03
CA LEU A 203 -11.84 9.44 9.83
C LEU A 203 -11.92 8.59 11.08
N TRP A 204 -11.89 9.18 12.28
CA TRP A 204 -11.80 8.43 13.53
C TRP A 204 -13.01 8.66 14.45
N ASP A 205 -14.02 9.38 13.95
CA ASP A 205 -15.31 9.59 14.60
C ASP A 205 -16.17 8.31 14.60
#